data_AF-A0AAD9LR59-F1
#
_entry.id   AF-A0AAD9LR59-F1
#
_cell.length_a   1.000
_cell.length_b   1.000
_cell.length_c   1.000
_cell.angle_alpha   90.00
_cell.angle_beta   90.00
_cell.angle_gamma   90.00
#
_symmetry.space_group_name_H-M   'P 1'
#
loop_
_entity.id
_entity.type
_entity.pdbx_description
1 polymer ?
#
loop_
_entity_poly.entity_id
_entity_poly.type
_entity_poly.pdbx_seq_one_letter_code
_entity_poly.pdbx_strand_id
1 'polypeptide(L)'
;MTFAALPQDMPLIMRFAAPRGSGSVYATKILVFLNDSTSDAKVVLLHCVRKDIFIIRSADDGQELIVGANGGCYFESPLLGISEQFKVEPVANGSMVFVSCRTGNVLESDGNGRLRCVDTLRVGWFLVKQDGATSSGRAVIEPEEMTPVVDRPCGHCTDHKAKERREYIMKLVSLGKSLDEIDAILMRMYA
;
A
#
# COMPACT_ATOMS: atom_id res chain seq x y z
N MET A 1 27.68 -13.64 3.12
CA MET A 1 27.09 -12.35 3.55
C MET A 1 25.78 -12.69 4.21
N THR A 2 25.67 -12.45 5.52
CA THR A 2 24.48 -12.77 6.31
C THR A 2 23.37 -11.79 5.96
N PHE A 3 22.23 -12.30 5.53
CA PHE A 3 21.00 -11.53 5.34
C PHE A 3 20.62 -10.94 6.70
N ALA A 4 20.65 -9.61 6.83
CA ALA A 4 19.99 -8.98 7.98
C ALA A 4 18.50 -9.27 7.83
N ALA A 5 17.93 -10.06 8.75
CA ALA A 5 16.51 -10.40 8.71
C ALA A 5 15.69 -9.11 8.64
N LEU A 6 14.79 -9.03 7.65
CA LEU A 6 13.87 -7.91 7.52
C LEU A 6 13.05 -7.77 8.82
N PRO A 7 12.79 -6.53 9.30
CA PRO A 7 11.95 -6.31 10.47
C PRO A 7 10.51 -6.76 10.19
N GLN A 8 10.16 -7.96 10.64
CA GLN A 8 8.85 -8.58 10.46
C GLN A 8 7.86 -8.07 11.50
N ASP A 9 6.63 -7.79 11.06
CA ASP A 9 5.51 -7.38 11.91
C ASP A 9 5.83 -6.21 12.86
N MET A 10 6.80 -5.36 12.48
CA MET A 10 7.16 -4.14 13.18
C MET A 10 6.65 -2.91 12.42
N PRO A 11 6.18 -1.85 13.10
CA PRO A 11 5.82 -0.58 12.49
C PRO A 11 7.01 0.07 11.77
N LEU A 12 6.85 0.31 10.47
CA LEU A 12 7.88 0.85 9.60
C LEU A 12 7.31 1.95 8.72
N ILE A 13 8.16 2.93 8.43
CA ILE A 13 7.94 3.92 7.38
C ILE A 13 8.80 3.53 6.19
N MET A 14 8.18 3.43 5.01
CA MET A 14 8.88 3.15 3.76
C MET A 14 9.23 4.47 3.06
N ARG A 15 10.53 4.72 2.87
CA ARG A 15 11.06 5.91 2.20
C ARG A 15 11.67 5.54 0.85
N PHE A 16 11.19 6.14 -0.22
CA PHE A 16 11.63 5.84 -1.58
C PHE A 16 13.10 6.24 -1.77
N ALA A 17 13.93 5.35 -2.32
CA ALA A 17 15.32 5.61 -2.60
C ALA A 17 15.43 6.34 -3.94
N ALA A 18 15.20 7.67 -3.95
CA ALA A 18 15.22 8.48 -5.16
C ALA A 18 16.42 8.12 -6.09
N PRO A 19 16.20 7.95 -7.41
CA PRO A 19 17.24 7.57 -8.34
C PRO A 19 18.38 8.61 -8.33
N ARG A 20 19.63 8.13 -8.24
CA ARG A 20 20.82 9.00 -8.32
C ARG A 20 20.88 9.57 -9.73
N GLY A 21 20.55 10.85 -9.88
CA GLY A 21 20.49 11.53 -11.19
C GLY A 21 19.65 12.80 -11.22
N SER A 22 18.78 13.04 -10.22
CA SER A 22 18.10 14.34 -10.05
C SER A 22 19.09 15.37 -9.48
N GLY A 23 20.01 15.82 -10.33
CA GLY A 23 20.91 16.95 -10.06
C GLY A 23 20.17 18.27 -10.20
N SER A 24 19.24 18.57 -9.29
CA SER A 24 18.81 19.96 -9.11
C SER A 24 19.66 20.58 -8.00
N VAL A 25 20.45 21.59 -8.40
CA VAL A 25 21.30 22.43 -7.53
C VAL A 25 20.46 23.26 -6.54
N TYR A 26 19.12 23.18 -6.63
CA TYR A 26 18.15 23.77 -5.71
C TYR A 26 17.13 22.74 -5.18
N ALA A 27 17.45 21.44 -5.19
CA ALA A 27 16.55 20.42 -4.67
C ALA A 27 16.40 20.57 -3.15
N THR A 28 15.33 21.24 -2.71
CA THR A 28 14.62 20.78 -1.51
C THR A 28 14.38 19.30 -1.73
N LYS A 29 15.17 18.47 -1.04
CA LYS A 29 15.26 17.03 -1.27
C LYS A 29 13.99 16.41 -0.66
N ILE A 30 12.87 16.58 -1.35
CA ILE A 30 11.55 16.10 -0.90
C ILE A 30 11.70 14.60 -0.71
N LEU A 31 11.57 14.17 0.54
CA LEU A 31 11.58 12.77 0.89
C LEU A 31 10.23 12.21 0.48
N VAL A 32 10.25 11.28 -0.46
CA VAL A 32 9.04 10.60 -0.93
C VAL A 32 8.82 9.39 -0.03
N PHE A 33 7.70 9.38 0.67
CA PHE A 33 7.27 8.27 1.52
C PHE A 33 6.11 7.53 0.87
N LEU A 34 5.95 6.27 1.26
CA LEU A 34 4.74 5.53 0.98
C LEU A 34 3.56 6.23 1.63
N ASN A 35 2.54 6.54 0.84
CA ASN A 35 1.36 7.27 1.27
C ASN A 35 0.10 6.67 0.64
N ASP A 36 -1.00 6.62 1.40
CA ASP A 36 -2.30 6.17 0.90
C ASP A 36 -3.26 7.30 0.50
N SER A 37 -3.03 8.56 0.93
CA SER A 37 -3.67 9.81 0.47
C SER A 37 -3.71 10.95 1.51
N THR A 38 -3.38 10.71 2.78
CA THR A 38 -3.19 11.79 3.77
C THR A 38 -1.78 12.38 3.61
N SER A 39 -1.51 13.67 3.83
CA SER A 39 -0.16 14.24 3.58
C SER A 39 0.99 13.64 4.42
N ASP A 40 0.71 12.63 5.25
CA ASP A 40 1.64 11.98 6.15
C ASP A 40 2.13 10.63 5.60
N ALA A 41 3.28 10.18 6.09
CA ALA A 41 3.83 8.89 5.72
C ALA A 41 2.99 7.76 6.33
N LYS A 42 2.57 6.80 5.50
CA LYS A 42 1.81 5.64 5.95
C LYS A 42 2.72 4.65 6.67
N VAL A 43 2.32 4.26 7.87
CA VAL A 43 3.01 3.26 8.68
C VAL A 43 2.54 1.88 8.26
N VAL A 44 3.49 1.01 7.95
CA VAL A 44 3.22 -0.35 7.45
C VAL A 44 3.97 -1.40 8.25
N LEU A 45 3.47 -2.63 8.16
CA LEU A 45 4.06 -3.85 8.68
C LEU A 45 4.48 -4.72 7.48
N LEU A 46 5.66 -5.34 7.57
CA LEU A 46 6.06 -6.38 6.62
C LEU A 46 5.74 -7.74 7.22
N HIS A 47 4.71 -8.39 6.69
CA HIS A 47 4.28 -9.70 7.16
C HIS A 47 4.83 -10.81 6.25
N CYS A 48 5.62 -11.72 6.81
CA CYS A 48 6.24 -12.82 6.05
C CYS A 48 5.26 -13.97 5.91
N VAL A 49 4.85 -14.27 4.67
CA VAL A 49 3.88 -15.35 4.40
C VAL A 49 4.54 -16.66 4.00
N ARG A 50 5.72 -16.58 3.36
CA ARG A 50 6.56 -17.71 2.94
C ARG A 50 8.01 -17.25 2.89
N LYS A 51 8.96 -18.19 2.79
CA LYS A 51 10.40 -17.88 2.73
C LYS A 51 10.68 -16.76 1.71
N ASP A 52 11.15 -15.62 2.22
CA ASP A 52 11.50 -14.41 1.46
C ASP A 52 10.35 -13.75 0.68
N ILE A 53 9.09 -14.10 1.02
CA ILE A 53 7.88 -13.52 0.45
C ILE A 53 7.10 -12.77 1.54
N PHE A 54 6.81 -11.51 1.26
CA PHE A 54 6.21 -10.58 2.19
C PHE A 54 4.95 -9.96 1.60
N ILE A 55 3.96 -9.70 2.45
CA ILE A 55 2.86 -8.79 2.17
C ILE A 55 3.09 -7.50 2.95
N ILE A 56 2.63 -6.38 2.40
CA ILE A 56 2.71 -5.07 3.05
C ILE A 56 1.33 -4.79 3.65
N ARG A 57 1.27 -4.67 4.97
CA ARG A 57 0.02 -4.41 5.71
C ARG A 57 0.07 -3.02 6.33
N SER A 58 -1.07 -2.35 6.34
CA SER A 58 -1.27 -1.11 7.08
C SER A 58 -1.21 -1.36 8.59
N ALA A 59 -0.47 -0.54 9.33
CA ALA A 59 -0.35 -0.70 10.78
C ALA A 59 -1.58 -0.18 11.56
N ASP A 60 -2.37 0.70 10.96
CA ASP A 60 -3.53 1.37 11.56
C ASP A 60 -4.81 0.54 11.49
N ASP A 61 -5.13 -0.03 10.33
CA ASP A 61 -6.41 -0.70 10.03
C ASP A 61 -6.24 -2.15 9.55
N GLY A 62 -5.00 -2.62 9.41
CA GLY A 62 -4.70 -3.98 8.99
C GLY A 62 -5.01 -4.30 7.53
N GLN A 63 -5.37 -3.31 6.70
CA GLN A 63 -5.55 -3.50 5.26
C GLN A 63 -4.24 -3.91 4.60
N GLU A 64 -4.32 -4.67 3.51
CA GLU A 64 -3.16 -5.22 2.82
C GLU A 64 -3.00 -4.58 1.44
N LEU A 65 -1.75 -4.38 1.03
CA LEU A 65 -1.44 -3.78 -0.25
C LEU A 65 -1.82 -4.74 -1.39
N ILE A 66 -2.66 -4.25 -2.29
CA ILE A 66 -3.06 -4.89 -3.53
C ILE A 66 -2.49 -4.12 -4.72
N VAL A 67 -2.23 -4.83 -5.82
CA VAL A 67 -1.84 -4.22 -7.10
C VAL A 67 -2.97 -4.43 -8.10
N GLY A 68 -3.50 -3.33 -8.64
CA GLY A 68 -4.51 -3.33 -9.69
C GLY A 68 -3.90 -3.66 -11.07
N ALA A 69 -4.77 -3.99 -12.03
CA ALA A 69 -4.35 -4.37 -13.39
C ALA A 69 -3.56 -3.28 -14.14
N ASN A 70 -3.76 -2.02 -13.79
CA ASN A 70 -3.01 -0.88 -14.34
C ASN A 70 -1.68 -0.60 -13.61
N GLY A 71 -1.29 -1.46 -12.67
CA GLY A 71 -0.12 -1.25 -11.81
C GLY A 71 -0.33 -0.21 -10.71
N GLY A 72 -1.54 0.31 -10.49
CA GLY A 72 -1.83 1.14 -9.32
C GLY A 72 -1.85 0.28 -8.05
N CYS A 73 -1.32 0.78 -6.93
CA CYS A 73 -1.36 0.05 -5.67
C CYS A 73 -2.31 0.72 -4.66
N TYR A 74 -3.04 -0.10 -3.91
CA TYR A 74 -4.07 0.34 -2.96
C TYR A 74 -4.03 -0.55 -1.72
N PHE A 75 -4.48 -0.05 -0.57
CA PHE A 75 -4.73 -0.88 0.59
C PHE A 75 -6.20 -1.34 0.56
N GLU A 76 -6.43 -2.61 0.86
CA GLU A 76 -7.78 -3.19 0.86
C GLU A 76 -7.91 -4.28 1.92
N SER A 77 -9.15 -4.66 2.27
CA SER A 77 -9.42 -5.68 3.27
C SER A 77 -8.72 -7.02 2.94
N PRO A 78 -7.98 -7.62 3.91
CA PRO A 78 -7.34 -8.92 3.72
C PRO A 78 -8.35 -10.06 3.47
N LEU A 79 -9.62 -9.86 3.84
CA LEU A 79 -10.70 -10.81 3.62
C LEU A 79 -10.96 -11.10 2.13
N LEU A 80 -10.50 -10.22 1.24
CA LEU A 80 -10.60 -10.45 -0.19
C LEU A 80 -9.61 -11.51 -0.71
N GLY A 81 -8.53 -11.81 0.04
CA GLY A 81 -7.54 -12.81 -0.35
C GLY A 81 -6.74 -12.48 -1.62
N ILE A 82 -6.69 -11.20 -2.01
CA ILE A 82 -6.04 -10.71 -3.23
C ILE A 82 -4.76 -9.91 -2.95
N SER A 83 -4.23 -10.02 -1.74
CA SER A 83 -3.05 -9.30 -1.28
C SER A 83 -1.85 -9.59 -2.17
N GLU A 84 -1.13 -8.54 -2.54
CA GLU A 84 0.06 -8.69 -3.37
C GLU A 84 1.22 -9.25 -2.54
N GLN A 85 1.86 -10.27 -3.09
CA GLN A 85 3.01 -10.91 -2.49
C GLN A 85 4.28 -10.39 -3.16
N PHE A 86 5.26 -10.00 -2.35
CA PHE A 86 6.50 -9.43 -2.82
C PHE A 86 7.69 -10.28 -2.40
N LYS A 87 8.54 -10.61 -3.37
CA LYS A 87 9.92 -11.01 -3.10
C LYS A 87 10.73 -9.76 -2.79
N VAL A 88 11.51 -9.78 -1.72
CA VAL A 88 12.32 -8.63 -1.31
C VAL A 88 13.79 -8.87 -1.64
N GLU A 89 14.38 -7.94 -2.39
CA GLU A 89 15.76 -8.01 -2.86
C GLU A 89 16.59 -6.85 -2.29
N PRO A 90 17.67 -7.12 -1.52
CA PRO A 90 18.52 -6.08 -0.99
C PRO A 90 19.39 -5.46 -2.09
N VAL A 91 19.60 -4.15 -2.01
CA VAL A 91 20.46 -3.38 -2.91
C VAL A 91 21.71 -2.92 -2.14
N ALA A 92 22.85 -2.79 -2.84
CA ALA A 92 24.14 -2.41 -2.25
C ALA A 92 24.12 -1.08 -1.46
N ASN A 93 23.16 -0.19 -1.74
CA ASN A 93 22.98 1.07 -1.01
C ASN A 93 22.18 0.93 0.31
N GLY A 94 21.81 -0.30 0.71
CA GLY A 94 21.00 -0.58 1.90
C GLY A 94 19.48 -0.42 1.71
N SER A 95 19.03 -0.09 0.50
CA SER A 95 17.60 -0.09 0.17
C SER A 95 17.13 -1.48 -0.25
N MET A 96 15.81 -1.69 -0.26
CA MET A 96 15.15 -2.95 -0.58
C MET A 96 14.22 -2.79 -1.77
N VAL A 97 14.31 -3.67 -2.75
CA VAL A 97 13.41 -3.72 -3.91
C VAL A 97 12.32 -4.73 -3.64
N PHE A 98 11.06 -4.33 -3.81
CA PHE A 98 9.90 -5.19 -3.63
C PHE A 98 9.40 -5.60 -5.02
N VAL A 99 9.57 -6.88 -5.36
CA VAL A 99 9.22 -7.44 -6.66
C VAL A 99 7.94 -8.25 -6.52
N SER A 100 6.87 -7.85 -7.22
CA SER A 100 5.61 -8.59 -7.24
C SER A 100 5.86 -10.03 -7.70
N CYS A 101 5.44 -11.01 -6.90
CA CYS A 101 5.50 -12.42 -7.26
C CYS A 101 4.57 -12.76 -8.42
N ARG A 102 3.51 -11.95 -8.63
CA ARG A 102 2.53 -12.17 -9.69
C ARG A 102 3.01 -11.68 -11.05
N THR A 103 3.63 -10.50 -11.12
CA THR A 103 3.98 -9.86 -12.41
C THR A 103 5.47 -9.71 -12.64
N GLY A 104 6.31 -9.81 -11.60
CA GLY A 104 7.73 -9.47 -11.68
C GLY A 104 8.01 -7.96 -11.67
N ASN A 105 6.96 -7.12 -11.61
CA ASN A 105 7.08 -5.67 -11.54
C ASN A 105 7.57 -5.22 -10.18
N VAL A 106 8.11 -4.00 -10.11
CA VAL A 106 8.68 -3.42 -8.89
C VAL A 106 7.73 -2.42 -8.28
N LEU A 107 7.59 -2.47 -6.94
CA LEU A 107 6.90 -1.42 -6.19
C LEU A 107 7.72 -0.12 -6.20
N GLU A 108 7.12 0.95 -6.71
CA GLU A 108 7.71 2.27 -6.85
C GLU A 108 6.76 3.37 -6.37
N SER A 109 7.29 4.59 -6.28
CA SER A 109 6.48 5.79 -6.16
C SER A 109 6.48 6.59 -7.45
N ASP A 110 5.33 7.19 -7.81
CA ASP A 110 5.20 8.08 -8.97
C ASP A 110 5.83 9.48 -8.77
N GLY A 111 6.65 9.65 -7.74
CA GLY A 111 7.29 10.92 -7.36
C GLY A 111 6.43 11.81 -6.47
N ASN A 112 5.12 11.57 -6.39
CA ASN A 112 4.18 12.28 -5.52
C ASN A 112 3.77 11.47 -4.28
N GLY A 113 4.48 10.37 -3.99
CA GLY A 113 4.18 9.47 -2.87
C GLY A 113 3.10 8.44 -3.17
N ARG A 114 2.46 8.45 -4.35
CA ARG A 114 1.51 7.41 -4.73
C ARG A 114 2.26 6.18 -5.19
N LEU A 115 1.76 5.03 -4.76
CA LEU A 115 2.36 3.73 -5.07
C LEU A 115 1.96 3.22 -6.45
N ARG A 116 2.95 2.67 -7.15
CA ARG A 116 2.76 1.92 -8.39
C ARG A 116 3.58 0.64 -8.38
N CYS A 117 3.16 -0.35 -9.16
CA CYS A 117 3.88 -1.58 -9.39
C CYS A 117 4.06 -1.77 -10.90
N VAL A 118 5.23 -1.39 -11.40
CA VAL A 118 5.50 -1.24 -12.84
C VAL A 118 6.83 -1.90 -13.22
N ASP A 119 6.97 -2.20 -14.51
CA ASP A 119 8.21 -2.73 -15.09
C ASP A 119 9.15 -1.56 -15.41
N THR A 120 9.93 -1.15 -14.39
CA THR A 120 10.83 0.00 -14.44
C THR A 120 12.17 -0.35 -13.78
N LEU A 121 13.04 0.65 -13.66
CA LEU A 121 14.30 0.51 -12.96
C LEU A 121 14.05 -0.02 -11.54
N ARG A 122 14.89 -0.95 -11.06
CA ARG A 122 14.76 -1.53 -9.71
C ARG A 122 15.17 -0.53 -8.62
N VAL A 123 14.34 0.49 -8.42
CA VAL A 123 14.54 1.50 -7.39
C VAL A 123 14.03 0.95 -6.06
N GLY A 124 14.86 1.08 -5.01
CA GLY A 124 14.57 0.49 -3.71
C GLY A 124 13.84 1.42 -2.74
N TRP A 125 13.52 0.87 -1.58
CA TRP A 125 12.93 1.55 -0.43
C TRP A 125 13.85 1.39 0.78
N PHE A 126 14.04 2.48 1.52
CA PHE A 126 14.61 2.42 2.86
C PHE A 126 13.51 2.15 3.87
N LEU A 127 13.72 1.15 4.73
CA LEU A 127 12.82 0.82 5.82
C LEU A 127 13.29 1.56 7.08
N VAL A 128 12.46 2.47 7.59
CA VAL A 128 12.76 3.28 8.78
C VAL A 128 11.86 2.81 9.90
N LYS A 129 12.44 2.40 11.03
CA LYS A 129 11.66 2.08 12.23
C LYS A 129 11.00 3.35 12.77
N GLN A 130 9.73 3.25 13.13
CA GLN A 130 9.07 4.31 13.85
C GLN A 130 9.47 4.21 15.33
N ASP A 131 10.47 4.97 15.76
CA ASP A 131 10.80 5.06 17.19
C ASP A 131 9.65 5.78 17.92
N GLY A 132 9.17 5.19 19.02
CA GLY A 132 8.02 5.64 19.80
C GLY A 132 8.17 6.97 20.54
N ALA A 133 8.94 7.91 20.00
CA ALA A 133 9.19 9.23 20.55
C ALA A 133 8.90 10.32 19.51
N THR A 134 7.63 10.54 19.19
CA THR A 134 7.14 11.88 18.85
C THR A 134 5.72 12.04 19.38
N SER A 135 5.64 12.32 20.68
CA SER A 135 4.59 13.20 21.18
C SER A 135 4.80 14.58 20.54
N SER A 136 3.96 14.93 19.56
CA SER A 136 3.62 16.32 19.31
C SER A 136 2.20 16.40 18.76
N GLY A 137 1.29 16.78 19.66
CA GLY A 137 0.08 17.50 19.31
C GLY A 137 -1.18 16.67 19.05
N ARG A 138 -1.80 16.12 20.11
CA ARG A 138 -3.00 16.73 20.71
C ARG A 138 -3.63 15.82 21.78
N ALA A 139 -3.62 16.36 23.00
CA ALA A 139 -4.53 16.19 24.12
C ALA A 139 -5.08 14.77 24.47
N VAL A 140 -4.65 14.33 25.65
CA VAL A 140 -5.36 13.47 26.60
C VAL A 140 -6.88 13.67 26.54
N ILE A 141 -7.61 12.59 26.28
CA ILE A 141 -8.91 12.32 26.90
C ILE A 141 -8.87 10.86 27.34
N GLU A 142 -9.24 10.64 28.60
CA GLU A 142 -9.32 9.37 29.32
C GLU A 142 -10.28 8.35 28.68
N PRO A 143 -10.24 7.06 29.09
CA PRO A 143 -10.94 5.98 28.40
C PRO A 143 -12.41 5.91 28.82
N GLU A 144 -13.32 6.15 27.88
CA GLU A 144 -14.74 5.82 28.03
C GLU A 144 -15.16 4.69 27.08
N GLU A 145 -15.59 3.61 27.74
CA GLU A 145 -16.50 2.53 27.40
C GLU A 145 -16.88 2.26 25.93
N MET A 146 -16.73 0.97 25.58
CA MET A 146 -17.34 0.28 24.44
C MET A 146 -18.78 0.72 24.17
N THR A 147 -19.00 1.37 23.03
CA THR A 147 -20.29 1.41 22.33
C THR A 147 -20.06 1.29 20.82
N PRO A 148 -21.03 0.74 20.06
CA PRO A 148 -20.76 0.10 18.77
C PRO A 148 -20.41 1.11 17.67
N VAL A 149 -19.55 0.64 16.77
CA VAL A 149 -19.09 1.31 15.54
C VAL A 149 -20.28 1.86 14.74
N VAL A 150 -20.46 3.17 14.80
CA VAL A 150 -21.26 3.92 13.81
C VAL A 150 -20.28 4.48 12.80
N ASP A 151 -20.48 4.11 11.53
CA ASP A 151 -19.71 4.50 10.36
C ASP A 151 -19.29 5.98 10.41
N ARG A 152 -17.99 6.22 10.63
CA ARG A 152 -17.40 7.53 10.32
C ARG A 152 -17.16 7.60 8.81
N PRO A 153 -17.66 8.64 8.12
CA PRO A 153 -17.36 8.84 6.71
C PRO A 153 -15.87 9.09 6.55
N CYS A 154 -15.21 8.11 5.95
CA CYS A 154 -13.82 8.14 5.54
C CYS A 154 -13.58 9.29 4.55
N GLY A 155 -12.60 10.15 4.83
CA GLY A 155 -12.22 11.29 3.97
C GLY A 155 -11.66 10.91 2.59
N HIS A 156 -11.49 9.60 2.33
CA HIS A 156 -11.03 9.03 1.06
C HIS A 156 -12.19 8.70 0.09
N CYS A 157 -13.44 8.89 0.53
CA CYS A 157 -14.64 8.56 -0.24
C CYS A 157 -15.04 9.62 -1.28
N THR A 158 -14.11 10.42 -1.83
CA THR A 158 -14.40 11.15 -3.08
C THR A 158 -14.54 10.19 -4.27
N ASP A 159 -14.06 8.95 -4.12
CA ASP A 159 -14.19 7.85 -5.07
C ASP A 159 -15.16 6.74 -4.57
N HIS A 160 -16.14 7.12 -3.74
CA HIS A 160 -17.16 6.20 -3.22
C HIS A 160 -17.82 5.37 -4.33
N LYS A 161 -18.02 5.99 -5.51
CA LYS A 161 -18.56 5.32 -6.70
C LYS A 161 -17.62 4.25 -7.27
N ALA A 162 -16.30 4.44 -7.21
CA ALA A 162 -15.35 3.43 -7.67
C ALA A 162 -15.23 2.28 -6.66
N LYS A 163 -15.32 2.57 -5.36
CA LYS A 163 -15.38 1.53 -4.32
C LYS A 163 -16.67 0.69 -4.44
N GLU A 164 -17.84 1.33 -4.53
CA GLU A 164 -19.12 0.65 -4.73
C GLU A 164 -19.16 -0.16 -6.03
N ARG A 165 -18.63 0.39 -7.13
CA ARG A 165 -18.53 -0.36 -8.39
C ARG A 165 -17.66 -1.61 -8.25
N ARG A 166 -16.52 -1.50 -7.56
CA ARG A 166 -15.64 -2.66 -7.32
C ARG A 166 -16.32 -3.70 -6.44
N GLU A 167 -16.94 -3.28 -5.33
CA GLU A 167 -17.70 -4.19 -4.45
C GLU A 167 -18.86 -4.87 -5.18
N TYR A 168 -19.57 -4.14 -6.03
CA TYR A 168 -20.66 -4.69 -6.84
C TYR A 168 -20.16 -5.71 -7.86
N ILE A 169 -19.07 -5.41 -8.57
CA ILE A 169 -18.43 -6.35 -9.50
C ILE A 169 -18.00 -7.62 -8.76
N MET A 170 -17.38 -7.48 -7.58
CA MET A 170 -16.96 -8.62 -6.77
C MET A 170 -18.14 -9.48 -6.30
N LYS A 171 -19.28 -8.86 -5.97
CA LYS A 171 -20.52 -9.58 -5.65
C LYS A 171 -21.09 -10.33 -6.85
N LEU A 172 -20.98 -9.80 -8.06
CA LEU A 172 -21.39 -10.51 -9.27
C LEU A 172 -20.48 -11.71 -9.56
N VAL A 173 -19.17 -11.55 -9.37
CA VAL A 173 -18.20 -12.65 -9.49
C VAL A 173 -18.48 -13.75 -8.48
N SER A 174 -18.77 -13.42 -7.22
CA SER A 174 -19.09 -14.42 -6.19
C SER A 174 -20.42 -15.15 -6.43
N LEU A 175 -21.33 -14.53 -7.20
CA LEU A 175 -22.57 -15.16 -7.70
C LEU A 175 -22.34 -16.02 -8.96
N GLY A 176 -21.10 -16.19 -9.41
CA GLY A 176 -20.73 -17.05 -10.52
C GLY A 176 -20.96 -16.43 -11.90
N LYS A 177 -21.06 -15.10 -12.00
CA LYS A 177 -21.23 -14.41 -13.29
C LYS A 177 -19.93 -14.39 -14.09
N SER A 178 -20.05 -14.67 -15.39
CA SER A 178 -18.94 -14.55 -16.34
C SER A 178 -18.62 -13.08 -16.62
N LEU A 179 -17.40 -12.80 -17.09
CA LEU A 179 -16.96 -11.43 -17.37
C LEU A 179 -17.88 -10.72 -18.39
N ASP A 180 -18.29 -11.44 -19.44
CA ASP A 180 -19.19 -10.93 -20.48
C ASP A 180 -20.58 -10.57 -19.92
N GLU A 181 -21.09 -11.35 -18.96
CA GLU A 181 -22.34 -11.02 -18.26
C GLU A 181 -22.19 -9.80 -17.36
N ILE A 182 -21.06 -9.68 -16.66
CA ILE A 182 -20.78 -8.52 -15.79
C ILE A 182 -20.71 -7.25 -16.65
N ASP A 183 -19.99 -7.28 -17.77
CA ASP A 183 -19.91 -6.14 -18.69
C ASP A 183 -21.28 -5.76 -19.26
N ALA A 184 -22.10 -6.74 -19.64
CA ALA A 184 -23.47 -6.49 -20.09
C ALA A 184 -24.37 -5.86 -18.99
N ILE A 185 -24.18 -6.26 -17.72
CA ILE A 185 -24.91 -5.69 -16.58
C ILE A 185 -24.45 -4.25 -16.31
N LEU A 186 -23.14 -4.01 -16.25
CA LEU A 186 -22.57 -2.69 -16.01
C LEU A 186 -22.97 -1.70 -17.12
N MET A 187 -22.95 -2.13 -18.38
CA MET A 187 -23.38 -1.33 -19.52
C MET A 187 -24.86 -0.97 -19.45
N ARG A 188 -25.74 -1.81 -18.88
CA ARG A 188 -27.17 -1.50 -18.71
C ARG A 188 -27.45 -0.58 -17.52
N MET A 189 -26.62 -0.61 -16.48
CA MET A 189 -26.81 0.20 -15.28
C MET A 189 -26.25 1.62 -15.39
N TYR A 190 -25.25 1.82 -16.25
CA TYR A 190 -24.50 3.08 -16.37
C TYR A 190 -24.47 3.67 -17.78
N ALA A 191 -25.31 3.17 -18.69
CA ALA A 191 -25.63 3.84 -19.96
C ALA A 191 -26.58 5.02 -19.74
#